data_AF-A0A2S8STN4-F1
#
_entry.id   AF-A0A2S8STN4-F1
#
_cell.length_a   1.000
_cell.length_b   1.000
_cell.length_c   1.000
_cell.angle_alpha   90.00
_cell.angle_beta   90.00
_cell.angle_gamma   90.00
#
_symmetry.space_group_name_H-M   'P 1'
#
loop_
_entity.id
_entity.type
_entity.pdbx_description
1 polymer ?
#
loop_
_entity_poly.entity_id
_entity_poly.type
_entity_poly.pdbx_seq_one_letter_code
_entity_poly.pdbx_strand_id
1 'polypeptide(L)'
;MRKAAGLLVEIPRESPEMPGQNSRPPLGDADLPDMELPSEARLNVLEPRSVEDIVREAQGPNLDEVQVDETQISAAPLNAPGGILSGETLDFSAIYRAANLAPNAFGAEQMLETLQSLPAELPLETRRATVRAMLSTLGKATGATPESVVADASRKLAALESFESYMARKTSDAIAKNDAEIAELELQIDAKREAIQKIKGELLKVQTGCEAESDRLDDVLEFFSLDVGASKYAPSTEQTST
;
A
#
# COMPACT_ATOMS: atom_id res chain seq x y z
N MET A 1 -5.51 -0.16 -14.73
CA MET A 1 -6.28 0.45 -15.84
C MET A 1 -7.03 -0.53 -16.77
N ARG A 2 -6.42 -1.57 -17.36
CA ARG A 2 -7.09 -2.34 -18.44
C ARG A 2 -8.32 -3.20 -18.06
N LYS A 3 -8.60 -3.46 -16.78
CA LYS A 3 -9.68 -4.40 -16.38
C LYS A 3 -11.05 -3.76 -16.19
N ALA A 4 -11.13 -2.51 -15.74
CA ALA A 4 -12.41 -1.81 -15.52
C ALA A 4 -12.84 -1.01 -16.76
N ALA A 5 -11.85 -0.51 -17.51
CA ALA A 5 -11.96 0.15 -18.79
C ALA A 5 -12.94 -0.54 -19.77
N GLY A 6 -12.58 -1.72 -20.28
CA GLY A 6 -13.43 -2.44 -21.26
C GLY A 6 -14.71 -3.10 -20.71
N LEU A 7 -15.19 -2.74 -19.51
CA LEU A 7 -16.38 -3.34 -18.94
C LEU A 7 -17.64 -2.69 -19.53
N LEU A 8 -18.53 -3.52 -20.07
CA LEU A 8 -19.84 -3.08 -20.56
C LEU A 8 -20.86 -3.09 -19.43
N VAL A 9 -21.56 -1.97 -19.25
CA VAL A 9 -22.63 -1.80 -18.25
C VAL A 9 -23.95 -1.60 -18.97
N GLU A 10 -24.97 -2.37 -18.58
CA GLU A 10 -26.33 -2.26 -19.10
C GLU A 10 -27.13 -1.23 -18.29
N ILE A 11 -27.46 -0.07 -18.89
CA ILE A 11 -28.19 0.99 -18.21
C ILE A 11 -29.49 1.36 -18.97
N PRO A 12 -30.65 1.46 -18.30
CA PRO A 12 -31.88 1.94 -18.93
C PRO A 12 -31.87 3.47 -19.09
N ARG A 13 -32.27 3.99 -20.27
CA ARG A 13 -32.48 5.44 -20.46
C ARG A 13 -33.74 5.95 -19.73
N GLU A 14 -33.65 7.11 -19.09
CA GLU A 14 -34.83 7.90 -18.74
C GLU A 14 -35.49 8.44 -20.02
N SER A 15 -36.78 8.14 -20.20
CA SER A 15 -37.57 8.69 -21.29
C SER A 15 -37.87 10.17 -21.02
N PRO A 16 -37.79 11.07 -22.02
CA PRO A 16 -38.20 12.47 -21.83
C PRO A 16 -39.70 12.53 -21.53
N GLU A 17 -40.07 13.13 -20.40
CA GLU A 17 -41.46 13.39 -20.02
C GLU A 17 -42.13 14.27 -21.10
N MET A 18 -43.13 13.73 -21.79
CA MET A 18 -44.00 14.51 -22.67
C MET A 18 -45.07 15.23 -21.82
N PRO A 19 -45.28 16.53 -22.00
CA PRO A 19 -46.24 17.29 -21.21
C PRO A 19 -47.69 17.00 -21.61
N GLY A 20 -48.50 16.72 -20.58
CA GLY A 20 -49.96 16.76 -20.48
C GLY A 20 -50.83 16.82 -21.75
N GLN A 21 -51.58 15.73 -21.99
CA GLN A 21 -52.87 15.81 -22.69
C GLN A 21 -54.00 15.50 -21.70
N ASN A 22 -54.64 16.56 -21.25
CA ASN A 22 -55.82 16.55 -20.42
C ASN A 22 -56.97 17.06 -21.30
N SER A 23 -57.73 16.17 -21.94
CA SER A 23 -58.95 16.51 -22.68
C SER A 23 -59.99 15.39 -22.60
N ARG A 24 -61.10 15.69 -21.92
CA ARG A 24 -62.33 14.89 -21.82
C ARG A 24 -63.11 14.91 -23.16
N PRO A 25 -64.00 13.94 -23.45
CA PRO A 25 -64.50 13.66 -24.80
C PRO A 25 -65.89 14.30 -25.08
N PRO A 26 -66.32 14.41 -26.35
CA PRO A 26 -67.73 14.47 -26.68
C PRO A 26 -68.29 13.09 -27.06
N LEU A 27 -69.53 12.82 -26.65
CA LEU A 27 -70.31 11.64 -26.99
C LEU A 27 -70.64 11.60 -28.49
N GLY A 28 -70.48 10.42 -29.10
CA GLY A 28 -71.00 10.06 -30.42
C GLY A 28 -71.12 8.54 -30.51
N ASP A 29 -72.28 8.07 -30.95
CA ASP A 29 -72.73 6.68 -30.93
C ASP A 29 -71.93 5.70 -31.78
N ALA A 30 -71.93 4.45 -31.30
CA ALA A 30 -71.82 3.19 -32.03
C ALA A 30 -70.55 2.94 -32.87
N ASP A 31 -69.56 2.25 -32.28
CA ASP A 31 -69.19 0.91 -32.73
C ASP A 31 -68.26 0.24 -31.70
N LEU A 32 -68.28 -1.10 -31.69
CA LEU A 32 -67.56 -1.99 -30.77
C LEU A 32 -66.08 -1.58 -30.60
N PRO A 33 -65.50 -1.62 -29.39
CA PRO A 33 -64.08 -1.32 -29.24
C PRO A 33 -63.27 -2.46 -29.84
N ASP A 34 -62.61 -2.17 -30.96
CA ASP A 34 -61.42 -2.91 -31.34
C ASP A 34 -60.43 -2.71 -30.19
N MET A 35 -60.23 -3.78 -29.41
CA MET A 35 -59.24 -3.80 -28.35
C MET A 35 -57.87 -3.82 -29.03
N GLU A 36 -57.42 -2.67 -29.54
CA GLU A 36 -56.02 -2.42 -29.81
C GLU A 36 -55.30 -2.54 -28.47
N LEU A 37 -54.80 -3.75 -28.22
CA LEU A 37 -53.74 -3.97 -27.25
C LEU A 37 -52.71 -2.85 -27.47
N PRO A 38 -52.34 -2.07 -26.44
CA PRO A 38 -51.26 -1.09 -26.56
C PRO A 38 -49.98 -1.86 -26.88
N SER A 39 -49.70 -1.97 -28.17
CA SER A 39 -48.53 -2.56 -28.79
C SER A 39 -47.38 -1.58 -28.70
N GLU A 40 -46.99 -1.24 -27.47
CA GLU A 40 -45.68 -0.65 -27.18
C GLU A 40 -45.45 -0.69 -25.66
N ALA A 41 -45.39 -1.91 -25.12
CA ALA A 41 -44.40 -2.15 -24.07
C ALA A 41 -43.04 -1.87 -24.71
N ARG A 42 -42.65 -0.58 -24.72
CA ARG A 42 -41.32 -0.13 -25.08
C ARG A 42 -40.39 -0.86 -24.13
N LEU A 43 -39.86 -1.99 -24.60
CA LEU A 43 -38.68 -2.60 -24.04
C LEU A 43 -37.69 -1.46 -23.92
N ASN A 44 -37.41 -1.02 -22.68
CA ASN A 44 -36.28 -0.15 -22.40
C ASN A 44 -35.06 -0.87 -22.97
N VAL A 45 -34.65 -0.47 -24.17
CA VAL A 45 -33.50 -1.05 -24.86
C VAL A 45 -32.30 -0.70 -23.98
N LEU A 46 -31.79 -1.71 -23.29
CA LEU A 46 -30.54 -1.63 -22.54
C LEU A 46 -29.42 -1.55 -23.57
N GLU A 47 -29.05 -0.33 -24.00
CA GLU A 47 -27.86 -0.15 -24.82
C GLU A 47 -26.64 -0.36 -23.91
N PRO A 48 -25.73 -1.29 -24.27
CA PRO A 48 -24.53 -1.49 -23.49
C PRO A 48 -23.60 -0.29 -23.66
N ARG A 49 -23.21 0.34 -22.56
CA ARG A 49 -22.28 1.48 -22.53
C ARG A 49 -20.96 1.06 -21.90
N SER A 50 -19.84 1.64 -22.36
CA SER A 50 -18.54 1.43 -21.73
C SER A 50 -18.43 2.23 -20.43
N VAL A 51 -17.62 1.75 -19.49
CA VAL A 51 -17.33 2.47 -18.25
C VAL A 51 -16.63 3.80 -18.52
N GLU A 52 -15.74 3.89 -19.52
CA GLU A 52 -15.09 5.17 -19.84
C GLU A 52 -16.07 6.21 -20.38
N ASP A 53 -17.02 5.80 -21.21
CA ASP A 53 -18.03 6.74 -21.73
C ASP A 53 -18.92 7.24 -20.58
N ILE A 54 -19.30 6.37 -19.65
CA ILE A 54 -20.05 6.75 -18.45
C ILE A 54 -19.25 7.73 -17.58
N VAL A 55 -17.97 7.45 -17.33
CA VAL A 55 -17.11 8.30 -16.49
C VAL A 55 -16.84 9.65 -17.15
N ARG A 56 -16.66 9.68 -18.48
CA ARG A 56 -16.39 10.91 -19.24
C ARG A 56 -17.60 11.85 -19.26
N GLU A 57 -18.81 11.29 -19.27
CA GLU A 57 -20.06 12.07 -19.22
C GLU A 57 -20.45 12.47 -17.79
N ALA A 58 -20.05 11.69 -16.78
CA ALA A 58 -20.33 11.99 -15.39
C ALA A 58 -19.49 13.16 -14.87
N GLN A 59 -20.08 14.03 -14.05
CA GLN A 59 -19.36 15.14 -13.43
C GLN A 59 -18.22 14.66 -12.52
N GLY A 60 -16.99 15.14 -12.73
CA GLY A 60 -15.79 14.80 -11.95
C GLY A 60 -14.56 14.48 -12.81
N PRO A 61 -13.44 14.06 -12.21
CA PRO A 61 -12.21 13.76 -12.94
C PRO A 61 -12.35 12.52 -13.85
N ASN A 62 -11.63 12.51 -14.97
CA ASN A 62 -11.50 11.31 -15.81
C ASN A 62 -10.60 10.26 -15.14
N LEU A 63 -10.70 9.00 -15.55
CA LEU A 63 -9.97 7.89 -14.89
C LEU A 63 -8.44 8.07 -14.92
N ASP A 64 -7.90 8.68 -15.97
CA ASP A 64 -6.48 8.99 -16.15
C ASP A 64 -6.00 10.20 -15.33
N GLU A 65 -6.94 11.07 -14.94
CA GLU A 65 -6.69 12.24 -14.10
C GLU A 65 -6.76 11.89 -12.60
N VAL A 66 -7.37 10.76 -12.23
CA VAL A 66 -7.42 10.30 -10.84
C VAL A 66 -6.02 9.84 -10.42
N GLN A 67 -5.31 10.72 -9.73
CA GLN A 67 -4.04 10.43 -9.09
C GLN A 67 -4.07 10.89 -7.65
N VAL A 68 -3.50 10.08 -6.77
CA VAL A 68 -3.39 10.45 -5.36
C VAL A 68 -2.30 11.51 -5.20
N ASP A 69 -2.64 12.63 -4.56
CA ASP A 69 -1.70 13.69 -4.26
C ASP A 69 -0.71 13.22 -3.18
N GLU A 70 0.51 12.90 -3.63
CA GLU A 70 1.59 12.40 -2.79
C GLU A 70 1.95 13.36 -1.65
N THR A 71 1.71 14.66 -1.83
CA THR A 71 1.96 15.67 -0.79
C THR A 71 0.94 15.59 0.34
N GLN A 72 -0.33 15.31 0.02
CA GLN A 72 -1.37 15.09 1.03
C GLN A 72 -1.16 13.79 1.81
N ILE A 73 -0.65 12.75 1.14
CA ILE A 73 -0.33 11.46 1.77
C ILE A 73 0.90 11.56 2.67
N SER A 74 1.88 12.38 2.30
CA SER A 74 3.17 12.49 3.01
C SER A 74 3.18 13.50 4.14
N ALA A 75 2.23 14.45 4.16
CA ALA A 75 2.17 15.51 5.16
C ALA A 75 1.63 15.05 6.53
N ALA A 76 0.84 13.97 6.57
CA ALA A 76 0.31 13.43 7.82
C ALA A 76 1.06 12.15 8.22
N PRO A 77 1.39 11.96 9.52
CA PRO A 77 1.83 10.66 10.01
C PRO A 77 0.77 9.62 9.65
N LEU A 78 1.19 8.46 9.14
CA LEU A 78 0.29 7.39 8.70
C LEU A 78 -0.82 7.09 9.73
N ASN A 79 -0.50 7.10 11.02
CA ASN A 79 -1.40 6.78 12.14
C ASN A 79 -2.04 7.99 12.85
N ALA A 80 -1.95 9.19 12.27
CA ALA A 80 -2.60 10.37 12.85
C ALA A 80 -4.12 10.35 12.59
N PRO A 81 -4.94 11.08 13.38
CA PRO A 81 -6.36 11.27 13.08
C PRO A 81 -6.53 11.88 11.68
N GLY A 82 -7.16 11.15 10.77
CA GLY A 82 -7.31 11.54 9.37
C GLY A 82 -6.12 11.20 8.46
N GLY A 83 -5.14 10.46 8.96
CA GLY A 83 -4.10 9.79 8.17
C GLY A 83 -4.65 8.58 7.41
N ILE A 84 -3.82 7.95 6.59
CA ILE A 84 -4.24 6.82 5.73
C ILE A 84 -4.37 5.51 6.51
N LEU A 85 -3.80 5.42 7.71
CA LEU A 85 -4.03 4.32 8.63
C LEU A 85 -4.88 4.79 9.81
N SER A 86 -6.00 4.11 10.00
CA SER A 86 -6.80 4.20 11.22
C SER A 86 -6.45 3.01 12.12
N GLY A 87 -5.32 3.12 12.83
CA GLY A 87 -4.75 2.01 13.60
C GLY A 87 -4.04 1.02 12.67
N GLU A 88 -4.54 -0.22 12.58
CA GLU A 88 -4.00 -1.27 11.70
C GLU A 88 -4.73 -1.37 10.35
N THR A 89 -5.79 -0.59 10.15
CA THR A 89 -6.63 -0.65 8.94
C THR A 89 -6.41 0.57 8.05
N LEU A 90 -6.59 0.39 6.74
CA LEU A 90 -6.57 1.48 5.77
C LEU A 90 -7.84 2.34 5.90
N ASP A 91 -7.66 3.65 5.97
CA ASP A 91 -8.73 4.62 5.81
C ASP A 91 -8.92 4.95 4.32
N PHE A 92 -9.87 4.25 3.69
CA PHE A 92 -10.21 4.47 2.29
C PHE A 92 -10.76 5.88 2.01
N SER A 93 -11.41 6.51 3.00
CA SER A 93 -11.91 7.89 2.87
C SER A 93 -10.75 8.87 2.73
N ALA A 94 -9.67 8.66 3.50
CA ALA A 94 -8.45 9.45 3.37
C ALA A 94 -7.78 9.26 1.99
N ILE A 95 -7.77 8.04 1.46
CA ILE A 95 -7.24 7.76 0.10
C ILE A 95 -8.06 8.47 -0.98
N TYR A 96 -9.39 8.39 -0.91
CA TYR A 96 -10.27 9.06 -1.88
C TYR A 96 -10.15 10.59 -1.81
N ARG A 97 -10.02 11.15 -0.60
CA ARG A 97 -9.78 12.58 -0.41
C ARG A 97 -8.43 13.00 -1.01
N ALA A 98 -7.38 12.20 -0.80
CA ALA A 98 -6.07 12.47 -1.38
C ALA A 98 -6.07 12.36 -2.92
N ALA A 99 -7.01 11.60 -3.50
CA ALA A 99 -7.26 11.56 -4.93
C ALA A 99 -8.24 12.65 -5.44
N ASN A 100 -8.58 13.63 -4.60
CA ASN A 100 -9.52 14.72 -4.89
C ASN A 100 -10.91 14.24 -5.35
N LEU A 101 -11.36 13.07 -4.86
CA LEU A 101 -12.71 12.58 -5.15
C LEU A 101 -13.72 13.27 -4.24
N ALA A 102 -14.81 13.78 -4.83
CA ALA A 102 -15.88 14.41 -4.10
C ALA A 102 -16.69 13.36 -3.30
N PRO A 103 -17.08 13.66 -2.05
CA PRO A 103 -17.98 12.79 -1.30
C PRO A 103 -19.38 12.85 -1.93
N ASN A 104 -19.90 11.68 -2.30
CA ASN A 104 -21.25 11.53 -2.84
C ASN A 104 -22.24 11.18 -1.73
N ALA A 105 -23.43 11.79 -1.74
CA ALA A 105 -24.48 11.49 -0.76
C ALA A 105 -24.96 10.03 -0.83
N PHE A 106 -24.94 9.45 -2.04
CA PHE A 106 -25.16 8.03 -2.27
C PHE A 106 -24.27 7.58 -3.43
N GLY A 107 -23.14 6.98 -3.11
CA GLY A 107 -22.14 6.50 -4.08
C GLY A 107 -21.91 4.99 -4.01
N ALA A 108 -20.74 4.56 -4.47
CA ALA A 108 -20.35 3.15 -4.52
C ALA A 108 -20.32 2.47 -3.14
N GLU A 109 -19.98 3.19 -2.05
CA GLU A 109 -19.95 2.60 -0.71
C GLU A 109 -21.38 2.25 -0.25
N GLN A 110 -22.31 3.19 -0.36
CA GLN A 110 -23.72 2.94 0.00
C GLN A 110 -24.35 1.87 -0.89
N MET A 111 -23.94 1.81 -2.16
CA MET A 111 -24.36 0.73 -3.06
C MET A 111 -23.81 -0.63 -2.60
N LEU A 112 -22.56 -0.68 -2.14
CA LEU A 112 -21.94 -1.91 -1.63
C LEU A 112 -22.65 -2.40 -0.37
N GLU A 113 -22.96 -1.50 0.57
CA GLU A 113 -23.78 -1.81 1.75
C GLU A 113 -25.17 -2.35 1.35
N THR A 114 -25.80 -1.70 0.37
CA THR A 114 -27.09 -2.16 -0.16
C THR A 114 -26.98 -3.58 -0.73
N LEU A 115 -25.97 -3.84 -1.58
CA LEU A 115 -25.77 -5.15 -2.18
C LEU A 115 -25.50 -6.24 -1.14
N GLN A 116 -24.83 -5.91 -0.04
CA GLN A 116 -24.59 -6.82 1.08
C GLN A 116 -25.84 -7.09 1.91
N SER A 117 -26.77 -6.13 1.98
CA SER A 117 -28.04 -6.30 2.69
C SER A 117 -29.03 -7.21 1.95
N LEU A 118 -28.84 -7.44 0.64
CA LEU A 118 -29.68 -8.34 -0.14
C LEU A 118 -29.37 -9.81 0.19
N PRO A 119 -30.38 -10.69 0.32
CA PRO A 119 -30.14 -12.11 0.55
C PRO A 119 -29.28 -12.73 -0.55
N ALA A 120 -28.21 -13.44 -0.14
CA ALA A 120 -27.24 -14.02 -1.07
C ALA A 120 -27.84 -15.11 -1.97
N GLU A 121 -28.94 -15.73 -1.55
CA GLU A 121 -29.64 -16.79 -2.30
C GLU A 121 -30.48 -16.26 -3.47
N LEU A 122 -30.69 -14.95 -3.56
CA LEU A 122 -31.46 -14.37 -4.66
C LEU A 122 -30.72 -14.51 -5.99
N PRO A 123 -31.40 -14.94 -7.07
CA PRO A 123 -30.84 -14.90 -8.42
C PRO A 123 -30.30 -13.52 -8.76
N LEU A 124 -29.18 -13.48 -9.50
CA LEU A 124 -28.50 -12.23 -9.87
C LEU A 124 -29.44 -11.25 -10.59
N GLU A 125 -30.31 -11.76 -11.44
CA GLU A 125 -31.29 -10.95 -12.18
C GLU A 125 -32.28 -10.26 -11.25
N THR A 126 -32.82 -10.99 -10.26
CA THR A 126 -33.69 -10.44 -9.22
C THR A 126 -32.96 -9.38 -8.40
N ARG A 127 -31.70 -9.64 -8.01
CA ARG A 127 -30.87 -8.65 -7.30
C ARG A 127 -30.68 -7.37 -8.12
N ARG A 128 -30.37 -7.49 -9.41
CA ARG A 128 -30.22 -6.34 -10.32
C ARG A 128 -31.53 -5.55 -10.45
N ALA A 129 -32.66 -6.24 -10.59
CA ALA A 129 -33.98 -5.61 -10.67
C ALA A 129 -34.32 -4.83 -9.39
N THR A 130 -34.05 -5.41 -8.22
CA THR A 130 -34.26 -4.76 -6.91
C THR A 130 -33.41 -3.49 -6.77
N VAL A 131 -32.11 -3.57 -7.09
CA VAL A 131 -31.20 -2.42 -7.04
C VAL A 131 -31.65 -1.33 -8.01
N ARG A 132 -32.08 -1.69 -9.22
CA ARG A 132 -32.58 -0.74 -10.22
C ARG A 132 -33.84 -0.01 -9.74
N ALA A 133 -34.80 -0.74 -9.17
CA ALA A 133 -36.01 -0.15 -8.61
C ALA A 133 -35.69 0.79 -7.44
N MET A 134 -34.75 0.40 -6.58
CA MET A 134 -34.27 1.22 -5.47
C MET A 134 -33.62 2.52 -5.98
N LEU A 135 -32.68 2.43 -6.92
CA LEU A 135 -32.02 3.61 -7.51
C LEU A 135 -33.00 4.53 -8.24
N SER A 136 -34.00 3.99 -8.95
CA SER A 136 -35.03 4.82 -9.59
C SER A 136 -35.85 5.62 -8.56
N THR A 137 -36.06 5.05 -7.36
CA THR A 137 -36.79 5.70 -6.27
C THR A 137 -35.92 6.72 -5.54
N LEU A 138 -34.69 6.34 -5.18
CA LEU A 138 -33.74 7.19 -4.44
C LEU A 138 -33.13 8.29 -5.30
N GLY A 139 -32.92 8.03 -6.60
CA GLY A 139 -32.23 8.93 -7.53
C GLY A 139 -32.88 10.30 -7.64
N LYS A 140 -34.22 10.38 -7.47
CA LYS A 140 -34.94 11.66 -7.45
C LYS A 140 -34.60 12.53 -6.23
N ALA A 141 -34.21 11.92 -5.11
CA ALA A 141 -33.89 12.61 -3.87
C ALA A 141 -32.38 12.82 -3.68
N THR A 142 -31.54 11.88 -4.14
CA THR A 142 -30.09 11.89 -3.91
C THR A 142 -29.26 12.23 -5.14
N GLY A 143 -29.88 12.30 -6.33
CA GLY A 143 -29.17 12.41 -7.61
C GLY A 143 -28.46 11.13 -8.03
N ALA A 144 -28.62 10.02 -7.30
CA ALA A 144 -27.96 8.77 -7.59
C ALA A 144 -28.61 8.05 -8.79
N THR A 145 -27.90 8.04 -9.91
CA THR A 145 -28.20 7.21 -11.08
C THR A 145 -27.26 6.01 -11.16
N PRO A 146 -27.60 4.94 -11.89
CA PRO A 146 -26.66 3.85 -12.16
C PRO A 146 -25.33 4.35 -12.74
N GLU A 147 -25.37 5.32 -13.64
CA GLU A 147 -24.19 5.98 -14.21
C GLU A 147 -23.32 6.63 -13.14
N SER A 148 -23.94 7.41 -12.23
CA SER A 148 -23.20 8.12 -11.18
C SER A 148 -22.50 7.16 -10.22
N VAL A 149 -23.15 6.04 -9.87
CA VAL A 149 -22.59 5.02 -8.98
C VAL A 149 -21.45 4.27 -9.67
N VAL A 150 -21.60 3.94 -10.95
CA VAL A 150 -20.54 3.31 -11.76
C VAL A 150 -19.35 4.24 -11.92
N ALA A 151 -19.59 5.53 -12.19
CA ALA A 151 -18.53 6.52 -12.32
C ALA A 151 -17.77 6.71 -10.99
N ASP A 152 -18.48 6.79 -9.86
CA ASP A 152 -17.90 6.85 -8.51
C ASP A 152 -17.04 5.61 -8.21
N ALA A 153 -17.57 4.41 -8.45
CA ALA A 153 -16.85 3.16 -8.24
C ALA A 153 -15.57 3.10 -9.09
N SER A 154 -15.65 3.52 -10.35
CA SER A 154 -14.53 3.49 -11.29
C SER A 154 -13.42 4.46 -10.89
N ARG A 155 -13.79 5.69 -10.46
CA ARG A 155 -12.84 6.67 -9.94
C ARG A 155 -12.19 6.20 -8.64
N LYS A 156 -12.95 5.60 -7.73
CA LYS A 156 -12.40 5.01 -6.50
C LYS A 156 -11.42 3.88 -6.78
N LEU A 157 -11.71 3.00 -7.73
CA LEU A 157 -10.76 1.98 -8.17
C LEU A 157 -9.47 2.59 -8.74
N ALA A 158 -9.58 3.64 -9.55
CA ALA A 158 -8.41 4.36 -10.07
C ALA A 158 -7.59 5.01 -8.94
N ALA A 159 -8.25 5.59 -7.93
CA ALA A 159 -7.59 6.14 -6.75
C ALA A 159 -6.84 5.07 -5.95
N LEU A 160 -7.44 3.89 -5.76
CA LEU A 160 -6.78 2.76 -5.08
C LEU A 160 -5.56 2.25 -5.87
N GLU A 161 -5.66 2.12 -7.19
CA GLU A 161 -4.55 1.69 -8.05
C GLU A 161 -3.40 2.71 -8.03
N SER A 162 -3.75 4.01 -8.09
CA SER A 162 -2.77 5.09 -7.97
C SER A 162 -2.09 5.08 -6.59
N PHE A 163 -2.85 4.83 -5.51
CA PHE A 163 -2.31 4.73 -4.16
C PHE A 163 -1.36 3.54 -4.00
N GLU A 164 -1.76 2.37 -4.49
CA GLU A 164 -0.93 1.15 -4.48
C GLU A 164 0.38 1.38 -5.23
N SER A 165 0.31 1.98 -6.42
CA SER A 165 1.48 2.30 -7.23
C SER A 165 2.42 3.28 -6.52
N TYR A 166 1.88 4.31 -5.88
CA TYR A 166 2.65 5.25 -5.06
C TYR A 166 3.36 4.53 -3.89
N MET A 167 2.63 3.72 -3.12
CA MET A 167 3.20 2.99 -1.98
C MET A 167 4.28 1.99 -2.41
N ALA A 168 4.11 1.32 -3.55
CA ALA A 168 5.11 0.43 -4.12
C ALA A 168 6.41 1.18 -4.46
N ARG A 169 6.30 2.33 -5.16
CA ARG A 169 7.46 3.18 -5.47
C ARG A 169 8.17 3.66 -4.21
N LYS A 170 7.42 4.25 -3.28
CA LYS A 170 7.95 4.76 -2.01
C LYS A 170 8.67 3.68 -1.21
N THR A 171 8.12 2.47 -1.18
CA THR A 171 8.73 1.33 -0.48
C THR A 171 10.01 0.88 -1.20
N SER A 172 9.98 0.79 -2.53
CA SER A 172 11.16 0.44 -3.33
C SER A 172 12.30 1.44 -3.14
N ASP A 173 12.00 2.74 -3.14
CA ASP A 173 12.99 3.80 -2.93
C ASP A 173 13.61 3.72 -1.52
N ALA A 174 12.78 3.45 -0.51
CA ALA A 174 13.24 3.26 0.86
C ALA A 174 14.15 2.03 0.98
N ILE A 175 13.78 0.91 0.37
CA ILE A 175 14.62 -0.30 0.34
C ILE A 175 15.97 0.01 -0.31
N ALA A 176 15.96 0.59 -1.51
CA ALA A 176 17.19 0.91 -2.25
C ALA A 176 18.11 1.85 -1.46
N LYS A 177 17.56 2.84 -0.76
CA LYS A 177 18.33 3.74 0.10
C LYS A 177 18.97 2.98 1.27
N ASN A 178 18.20 2.12 1.95
CA ASN A 178 18.71 1.35 3.09
C ASN A 178 19.78 0.34 2.64
N ASP A 179 19.59 -0.33 1.49
CA ASP A 179 20.59 -1.26 0.95
C ASP A 179 21.91 -0.56 0.64
N ALA A 180 21.87 0.67 0.09
CA ALA A 180 23.05 1.48 -0.13
C ALA A 180 23.76 1.87 1.18
N GLU A 181 22.99 2.20 2.22
CA GLU A 181 23.53 2.51 3.56
C GLU A 181 24.16 1.27 4.21
N ILE A 182 23.53 0.10 4.07
CA ILE A 182 24.07 -1.18 4.54
C ILE A 182 25.42 -1.46 3.86
N ALA A 183 25.50 -1.34 2.53
CA ALA A 183 26.74 -1.59 1.80
C ALA A 183 27.89 -0.67 2.23
N GLU A 184 27.59 0.61 2.49
CA GLU A 184 28.58 1.56 3.01
C GLU A 184 29.04 1.18 4.43
N LEU A 185 28.12 0.80 5.31
CA LEU A 185 28.45 0.35 6.67
C LEU A 185 29.29 -0.94 6.66
N GLU A 186 29.02 -1.87 5.75
CA GLU A 186 29.82 -3.09 5.58
C GLU A 186 31.27 -2.76 5.20
N LEU A 187 31.50 -1.82 4.29
CA LEU A 187 32.84 -1.36 3.93
C LEU A 187 33.57 -0.76 5.14
N GLN A 188 32.87 0.05 5.95
CA GLN A 188 33.44 0.61 7.18
C GLN A 188 33.79 -0.47 8.21
N ILE A 189 32.95 -1.50 8.35
CA ILE A 189 33.20 -2.64 9.23
C ILE A 189 34.47 -3.37 8.78
N ASP A 190 34.63 -3.62 7.49
CA ASP A 190 35.80 -4.35 6.98
C ASP A 190 37.10 -3.53 7.13
N ALA A 191 37.06 -2.22 6.86
CA ALA A 191 38.18 -1.33 7.12
C ALA A 191 38.59 -1.33 8.61
N LYS A 192 37.61 -1.34 9.52
CA LYS A 192 37.88 -1.42 10.97
C LYS A 192 38.45 -2.77 11.37
N ARG A 193 37.98 -3.87 10.77
CA ARG A 193 38.53 -5.22 10.99
C ARG A 193 39.99 -5.31 10.56
N GLU A 194 40.33 -4.76 9.40
CA GLU A 194 41.72 -4.70 8.93
C GLU A 194 42.61 -3.91 9.89
N ALA A 195 42.15 -2.73 10.34
CA ALA A 195 42.86 -1.93 11.33
C ALA A 195 43.12 -2.69 12.64
N ILE A 196 42.12 -3.44 13.14
CA ILE A 196 42.27 -4.28 14.34
C ILE A 196 43.34 -5.36 14.11
N GLN A 197 43.33 -6.03 12.95
CA GLN A 197 44.34 -7.05 12.65
C GLN A 197 45.75 -6.46 12.61
N LYS A 198 45.91 -5.28 12.02
CA LYS A 198 47.19 -4.56 12.00
C LYS A 198 47.69 -4.27 13.42
N ILE A 199 46.84 -3.69 14.27
CA ILE A 199 47.19 -3.36 15.67
C ILE A 199 47.55 -4.62 16.45
N LYS A 200 46.80 -5.73 16.27
CA LYS A 200 47.14 -7.03 16.90
C LYS A 200 48.51 -7.53 16.46
N GLY A 201 48.83 -7.42 15.16
CA GLY A 201 50.14 -7.79 14.63
C GLY A 201 51.27 -6.93 15.18
N GLU A 202 51.05 -5.63 15.38
CA GLU A 202 52.02 -4.72 16.02
C GLU A 202 52.23 -5.09 17.48
N LEU A 203 51.16 -5.35 18.23
CA LEU A 203 51.25 -5.80 19.63
C LEU A 203 52.06 -7.09 19.77
N LEU A 204 51.79 -8.09 18.93
CA LEU A 204 52.51 -9.36 18.94
C LEU A 204 54.01 -9.16 18.69
N LYS A 205 54.38 -8.32 17.72
CA LYS A 205 55.79 -7.99 17.44
C LYS A 205 56.48 -7.37 18.65
N VAL A 206 55.80 -6.44 19.34
CA VAL A 206 56.33 -5.82 20.57
C VAL A 206 56.52 -6.86 21.66
N GLN A 207 55.51 -7.71 21.89
CA GLN A 207 55.57 -8.77 22.90
C GLN A 207 56.75 -9.72 22.66
N THR A 208 56.85 -10.28 21.45
CA THR A 208 57.96 -11.19 21.10
C THR A 208 59.32 -10.49 21.17
N GLY A 209 59.40 -9.21 20.81
CA GLY A 209 60.63 -8.43 20.93
C GLY A 209 61.06 -8.22 22.40
N CYS A 210 60.11 -7.91 23.28
CA CYS A 210 60.37 -7.77 24.71
C CYS A 210 60.73 -9.09 25.38
N GLU A 211 60.03 -10.19 25.05
CA GLU A 211 60.35 -11.53 25.55
C GLU A 211 61.77 -11.93 25.16
N ALA A 212 62.13 -11.81 23.88
CA ALA A 212 63.46 -12.17 23.39
C ALA A 212 64.59 -11.34 24.03
N GLU A 213 64.35 -10.06 24.33
CA GLU A 213 65.34 -9.24 25.04
C GLU A 213 65.38 -9.56 26.53
N SER A 214 64.23 -9.89 27.15
CA SER A 214 64.19 -10.36 28.55
C SER A 214 65.02 -11.62 28.72
N ASP A 215 64.87 -12.60 27.83
CA ASP A 215 65.65 -13.85 27.86
C ASP A 215 67.16 -13.57 27.78
N ARG A 216 67.58 -12.64 26.92
CA ARG A 216 69.00 -12.24 26.81
C ARG A 216 69.53 -11.55 28.07
N LEU A 217 68.71 -10.75 28.73
CA LEU A 217 69.10 -10.09 29.97
C LEU A 217 69.16 -11.10 31.12
N ASP A 218 68.26 -12.09 31.15
CA ASP A 218 68.30 -13.19 32.11
C ASP A 218 69.60 -14.02 31.94
N ASP A 219 70.05 -14.30 30.72
CA ASP A 219 71.34 -14.96 30.47
C ASP A 219 72.53 -14.19 31.11
N VAL A 220 72.50 -12.85 31.04
CA VAL A 220 73.50 -11.98 31.68
C VAL A 220 73.42 -12.08 33.20
N LEU A 221 72.20 -12.05 33.76
CA LEU A 221 72.00 -12.19 35.21
C LEU A 221 72.43 -13.58 35.70
N GLU A 222 72.17 -14.65 34.94
CA GLU A 222 72.62 -16.01 35.26
C GLU A 222 74.15 -16.07 35.28
N PHE A 223 74.82 -15.50 34.28
CA PHE A 223 76.28 -15.45 34.21
C PHE A 223 76.92 -14.81 35.45
N PHE A 224 76.37 -13.69 35.94
CA PHE A 224 76.89 -12.98 37.12
C PHE A 224 76.37 -13.51 38.46
N SER A 225 75.29 -14.31 38.49
CA SER A 225 74.75 -14.89 39.72
C SER A 225 75.39 -16.21 40.11
N LEU A 226 76.20 -16.82 39.24
CA LEU A 226 76.98 -18.03 39.51
C LEU A 226 78.28 -17.82 40.31
N ASP A 227 78.48 -16.69 40.97
CA ASP A 227 79.66 -16.46 41.82
C ASP A 227 79.36 -15.85 43.21
N VAL A 228 78.33 -16.38 43.89
CA VAL A 228 78.26 -16.34 45.36
C VAL A 228 77.67 -17.63 45.92
N GLY A 229 78.48 -18.69 45.88
CA GLY A 229 78.26 -19.89 46.70
C GLY A 229 79.59 -20.58 46.96
N ALA A 230 80.01 -20.61 48.23
CA ALA A 230 81.18 -21.37 48.66
C ALA A 230 81.20 -22.75 48.00
N SER A 231 82.27 -22.97 47.24
CA SER A 231 82.44 -24.10 46.32
C SER A 231 82.27 -25.46 47.01
N LYS A 232 81.54 -26.37 46.33
CA LYS A 232 81.46 -27.80 46.66
C LYS A 232 82.81 -28.54 46.51
N TYR A 233 83.83 -27.85 46.01
CA TYR A 233 85.21 -28.32 45.85
C TYR A 233 86.20 -27.59 46.76
N ALA A 234 85.73 -26.89 47.80
CA ALA A 234 86.63 -26.54 48.89
C ALA A 234 87.21 -27.85 49.46
N PRO A 235 88.54 -28.05 49.45
CA PRO A 235 89.12 -29.28 49.95
C PRO A 235 88.73 -29.42 51.43
N SER A 236 88.05 -30.53 51.76
CA SER A 236 87.87 -30.97 53.13
C SER A 236 89.26 -31.11 53.75
N THR A 237 89.70 -30.10 54.49
CA THR A 237 90.85 -30.22 55.37
C THR A 237 90.45 -31.07 56.57
N GLU A 238 90.33 -32.37 56.35
CA GLU A 238 90.64 -33.35 57.40
C GLU A 238 92.10 -33.76 57.21
N GLN A 239 92.94 -33.42 58.19
CA GLN A 239 94.14 -34.18 58.62
C GLN A 239 94.68 -33.47 59.89
N THR A 240 94.35 -33.97 61.08
CA THR A 240 95.09 -34.96 61.92
C THR A 240 96.15 -34.36 62.85
N SER A 241 95.87 -34.53 64.16
CA SER A 241 96.78 -34.97 65.23
C SER A 241 97.92 -34.04 65.68
N THR A 242 97.84 -33.53 66.91
CA THR A 242 98.40 -34.20 68.11
C THR A 242 97.77 -33.66 69.39
#